data_AF-A0A1M3PZ17-F1
#
_entry.id   AF-A0A1M3PZ17-F1
#
_cell.length_a   1.000
_cell.length_b   1.000
_cell.length_c   1.000
_cell.angle_alpha   90.00
_cell.angle_beta   90.00
_cell.angle_gamma   90.00
#
_symmetry.space_group_name_H-M   'P 1'
#
loop_
_entity.id
_entity.type
_entity.pdbx_description
1 polymer ?
#
loop_
_entity_poly.entity_id
_entity_poly.type
_entity_poly.pdbx_seq_one_letter_code
_entity_poly.pdbx_strand_id
1 'polypeptide(L)'
;MTQPIFSRRQVESFIPPGTERVYSIAPLTFRERQAFRADLAREAGVYPGRALLLDALRAAVQETSPDNAAEILVVIEAAEATPDDPAAQARLQTIEAACATVPSYAALLAARQHYLGMMPWVAARHALRGWEGPGLPPFRRERNLVPADLLDLLPDAELEAIGWQASALMQPDAAAQGNSEAPSPLPETPAPMTVG
;
A
#
# COMPACT_ATOMS: atom_id res chain seq x y z
N MET A 1 -3.54 -8.53 18.11
CA MET A 1 -4.95 -8.13 17.89
C MET A 1 -5.00 -6.61 17.85
N THR A 2 -5.25 -6.00 16.69
CA THR A 2 -5.52 -4.55 16.61
C THR A 2 -6.78 -4.27 17.41
N GLN A 3 -6.71 -3.39 18.42
CA GLN A 3 -7.92 -3.01 19.13
C GLN A 3 -8.95 -2.52 18.11
N PRO A 4 -10.21 -2.99 18.15
CA PRO A 4 -11.20 -2.50 17.21
C PRO A 4 -11.36 -1.01 17.46
N ILE A 5 -11.10 -0.21 16.43
CA ILE A 5 -11.31 1.24 16.50
C ILE A 5 -12.82 1.45 16.41
N PHE A 6 -13.44 1.55 17.58
CA PHE A 6 -14.89 1.63 17.73
C PHE A 6 -15.46 3.02 17.44
N SER A 7 -14.60 4.04 17.34
CA SER A 7 -15.05 5.43 17.28
C SER A 7 -14.33 6.25 16.21
N ARG A 8 -15.14 6.92 15.37
CA ARG A 8 -14.71 7.97 14.42
C ARG A 8 -14.08 9.20 15.09
N ARG A 9 -14.13 9.29 16.43
CA ARG A 9 -13.71 10.45 17.22
C ARG A 9 -12.29 10.33 17.78
N GLN A 10 -11.63 9.17 17.62
CA GLN A 10 -10.22 9.07 17.93
C GLN A 10 -9.48 9.77 16.80
N VAL A 11 -9.17 11.05 17.01
CA VAL A 11 -8.46 11.89 16.05
C VAL A 11 -7.05 12.09 16.58
N GLU A 12 -6.07 11.92 15.70
CA GLU A 12 -4.68 12.22 15.94
C GLU A 12 -4.31 13.51 15.22
N SER A 13 -3.59 14.39 15.89
CA SER A 13 -3.01 15.58 15.27
C SER A 13 -1.68 15.22 14.61
N PHE A 14 -1.49 15.68 13.39
CA PHE A 14 -0.29 15.45 12.59
C PHE A 14 0.18 16.76 11.96
N ILE A 15 1.49 17.01 11.99
CA ILE A 15 2.13 18.18 11.39
C ILE A 15 3.13 17.63 10.37
N PRO A 16 2.91 17.82 9.06
CA PRO A 16 3.87 17.41 8.04
C PRO A 16 5.23 18.13 8.24
N PRO A 17 6.35 17.52 7.83
CA PRO A 17 7.65 18.17 7.90
C PRO A 17 7.67 19.49 7.11
N GLY A 18 8.24 20.54 7.72
CA GLY A 18 8.45 21.83 7.03
C GLY A 18 7.23 22.76 6.96
N THR A 19 6.14 22.46 7.68
CA THR A 19 4.95 23.32 7.75
C THR A 19 4.50 23.53 9.19
N GLU A 20 3.77 24.63 9.44
CA GLU A 20 3.11 24.92 10.72
C GLU A 20 1.65 24.46 10.74
N ARG A 21 1.18 23.86 9.63
CA ARG A 21 -0.19 23.39 9.47
C ARG A 21 -0.43 22.11 10.25
N VAL A 22 -1.53 22.08 10.98
CA VAL A 22 -1.95 20.95 11.80
C VAL A 22 -3.11 20.26 11.09
N TYR A 23 -2.97 18.95 10.89
CA TYR A 23 -3.98 18.10 10.27
C TYR A 23 -4.55 17.14 11.30
N SER A 24 -5.86 17.06 11.36
CA SER A 24 -6.58 16.10 12.20
C SER A 24 -6.87 14.85 11.38
N ILE A 25 -6.25 13.72 11.70
CA ILE A 25 -6.40 12.45 10.98
C ILE A 25 -7.10 11.46 11.90
N ALA A 26 -8.03 10.66 11.37
CA ALA A 26 -8.62 9.57 12.15
C ALA A 26 -8.44 8.22 11.44
N PRO A 27 -8.13 7.16 12.19
CA PRO A 27 -8.21 5.80 11.69
C PRO A 27 -9.62 5.50 11.16
N LEU A 28 -9.67 4.65 10.14
CA LEU A 28 -10.92 4.28 9.50
C LEU A 28 -11.62 3.16 10.26
N THR A 29 -12.92 3.31 10.47
CA THR A 29 -13.80 2.22 10.92
C THR A 29 -13.83 1.08 9.89
N PHE A 30 -14.34 -0.10 10.25
CA PHE A 30 -14.44 -1.23 9.31
C PHE A 30 -15.19 -0.86 8.01
N ARG A 31 -16.32 -0.17 8.11
CA ARG A 31 -17.12 0.25 6.95
C ARG A 31 -16.37 1.27 6.08
N GLU A 32 -15.68 2.22 6.71
CA GLU A 32 -14.86 3.20 5.98
C GLU A 32 -13.67 2.53 5.30
N ARG A 33 -13.06 1.51 5.90
CA ARG A 33 -12.00 0.72 5.24
C ARG A 33 -12.50 0.00 3.99
N GLN A 34 -13.73 -0.52 3.99
CA GLN A 34 -14.28 -1.14 2.77
C GLN A 34 -14.55 -0.11 1.67
N ALA A 35 -15.06 1.07 2.05
CA ALA A 35 -15.25 2.18 1.09
C ALA A 35 -13.90 2.67 0.53
N PHE A 36 -12.90 2.85 1.40
CA PHE A 36 -11.53 3.19 1.02
C PHE A 36 -10.95 2.17 0.04
N ARG A 37 -11.06 0.86 0.31
CA ARG A 37 -10.56 -0.18 -0.60
C ARG A 37 -11.25 -0.16 -1.96
N ALA A 38 -12.56 0.07 -1.97
CA ALA A 38 -13.32 0.17 -3.22
C ALA A 38 -12.90 1.40 -4.03
N ASP A 39 -12.74 2.56 -3.38
CA ASP A 39 -12.26 3.77 -4.04
C ASP A 39 -10.82 3.63 -4.51
N LEU A 40 -9.94 3.03 -3.70
CA LEU A 40 -8.55 2.81 -4.10
C LEU A 40 -8.46 1.87 -5.30
N ALA A 41 -9.21 0.78 -5.33
CA ALA A 41 -9.27 -0.10 -6.50
C ALA A 41 -9.81 0.63 -7.75
N ARG A 42 -10.77 1.54 -7.58
CA ARG A 42 -11.37 2.32 -8.67
C ARG A 42 -10.41 3.38 -9.23
N GLU A 43 -9.70 4.10 -8.36
CA GLU A 43 -8.83 5.22 -8.76
C GLU A 43 -7.42 4.76 -9.12
N ALA A 44 -6.88 3.79 -8.39
CA ALA A 44 -5.48 3.39 -8.40
C ALA A 44 -5.25 2.00 -9.03
N GLY A 45 -6.32 1.23 -9.25
CA GLY A 45 -6.25 -0.14 -9.74
C GLY A 45 -5.70 -1.12 -8.70
N VAL A 46 -5.06 -2.18 -9.19
CA VAL A 46 -4.47 -3.23 -8.35
C VAL A 46 -2.98 -3.00 -8.23
N TYR A 47 -2.44 -3.06 -7.01
CA TYR A 47 -1.01 -2.98 -6.77
C TYR A 47 -0.28 -4.21 -7.32
N PRO A 48 0.64 -4.05 -8.29
CA PRO A 48 1.47 -5.14 -8.77
C PRO A 48 2.48 -5.53 -7.68
N GLY A 49 2.37 -6.77 -7.20
CA GLY A 49 3.29 -7.33 -6.21
C GLY A 49 4.70 -7.57 -6.79
N ARG A 50 5.70 -7.70 -5.90
CA ARG A 50 7.11 -7.91 -6.29
C ARG A 50 7.30 -9.16 -7.16
N ALA A 51 6.65 -10.28 -6.80
CA ALA A 51 6.75 -11.52 -7.56
C ALA A 51 6.30 -11.35 -9.02
N LEU A 52 5.14 -10.71 -9.24
CA LEU A 52 4.62 -10.44 -10.58
C LEU A 52 5.57 -9.55 -11.40
N LEU A 53 6.20 -8.57 -10.76
CA LEU A 53 7.19 -7.71 -11.41
C LEU A 53 8.47 -8.47 -11.78
N LEU A 54 8.96 -9.35 -10.90
CA LEU A 54 10.13 -10.17 -11.18
C LEU A 54 9.86 -11.16 -12.32
N ASP A 55 8.67 -11.78 -12.35
CA ASP A 55 8.30 -12.68 -13.44
C ASP A 55 8.22 -11.94 -14.79
N ALA A 56 7.64 -10.74 -14.80
CA ALA A 56 7.63 -9.90 -15.99
C ALA A 56 9.03 -9.43 -16.40
N LEU A 57 9.91 -9.14 -15.43
CA LEU A 57 11.31 -8.80 -15.69
C LEU A 57 12.07 -9.97 -16.32
N ARG A 58 11.88 -11.20 -15.83
CA ARG A 58 12.46 -12.42 -16.42
C ARG A 58 12.01 -12.58 -17.87
N ALA A 59 10.72 -12.40 -18.14
CA ALA A 59 10.20 -12.44 -19.51
C ALA A 59 10.80 -11.33 -20.40
N ALA A 60 10.94 -10.11 -19.87
CA ALA A 60 11.56 -9.00 -20.58
C ALA A 60 13.04 -9.25 -20.92
N VAL A 61 13.80 -9.88 -20.01
CA VAL A 61 15.18 -10.29 -20.25
C VAL A 61 15.27 -11.33 -21.37
N GLN A 62 14.38 -12.33 -21.36
CA GLN A 62 14.34 -13.36 -22.40
C GLN A 62 14.01 -12.76 -23.78
N GLU A 63 13.17 -11.73 -23.84
CA GLU A 63 12.82 -11.04 -25.08
C GLU A 63 13.95 -10.15 -25.61
N THR A 64 14.60 -9.38 -24.74
CA THR A 64 15.57 -8.34 -25.15
C THR A 64 17.01 -8.80 -25.23
N SER A 65 17.38 -9.86 -24.49
CA SER A 65 18.76 -10.33 -24.37
C SER A 65 18.83 -11.87 -24.37
N PRO A 66 18.31 -12.56 -25.41
CA PRO A 66 18.20 -14.02 -25.41
C PRO A 66 19.55 -14.72 -25.23
N ASP A 67 20.62 -14.19 -25.83
CA ASP A 67 21.96 -14.80 -25.79
C ASP A 67 22.61 -14.73 -24.40
N ASN A 68 22.27 -13.71 -23.60
CA ASN A 68 22.81 -13.50 -22.25
C ASN A 68 21.76 -13.78 -21.16
N ALA A 69 20.56 -14.25 -21.54
CA ALA A 69 19.43 -14.36 -20.63
C ALA A 69 19.76 -15.24 -19.42
N ALA A 70 20.45 -16.36 -19.62
CA ALA A 70 20.81 -17.27 -18.53
C ALA A 70 21.67 -16.56 -17.45
N GLU A 71 22.66 -15.76 -17.85
CA GLU A 71 23.53 -15.04 -16.93
C GLU A 71 22.78 -13.94 -16.18
N ILE A 72 21.92 -13.20 -16.88
CA ILE A 72 21.11 -12.12 -16.31
C ILE A 72 20.06 -12.69 -15.33
N LEU A 73 19.43 -13.82 -15.66
CA LEU A 73 18.44 -14.48 -14.79
C LEU A 73 19.06 -14.93 -13.46
N VAL A 74 20.30 -15.40 -13.46
CA VAL A 74 21.04 -15.74 -12.23
C VAL A 74 21.21 -14.52 -11.31
N VAL A 75 21.41 -13.32 -11.88
CA VAL A 75 21.49 -12.09 -11.09
C VAL A 75 20.14 -11.75 -10.45
N ILE A 76 19.03 -11.95 -11.17
CA ILE A 76 17.67 -11.75 -10.65
C ILE A 76 17.39 -12.73 -9.50
N GLU A 77 17.72 -14.02 -9.68
CA GLU A 77 17.55 -15.05 -8.65
C GLU A 77 18.39 -14.75 -7.40
N ALA A 78 19.64 -14.33 -7.58
CA ALA A 78 20.50 -13.93 -6.46
C ALA A 78 19.89 -12.77 -5.67
N ALA A 79 19.40 -11.72 -6.34
CA ALA A 79 18.76 -10.59 -5.68
C ALA A 79 17.40 -10.92 -5.04
N GLU A 80 16.73 -11.98 -5.50
CA GLU A 80 15.54 -12.50 -4.83
C GLU A 80 15.89 -13.30 -3.57
N ALA A 81 16.95 -14.11 -3.62
CA ALA A 81 17.44 -14.88 -2.48
C ALA A 81 18.08 -14.01 -1.40
N THR A 82 18.67 -12.85 -1.75
CA THR A 82 19.32 -11.92 -0.84
C THR A 82 18.70 -10.51 -0.90
N PRO A 83 17.45 -10.33 -0.41
CA PRO A 83 16.74 -9.06 -0.49
C PRO A 83 17.45 -7.92 0.25
N ASP A 84 18.19 -8.24 1.32
CA ASP A 84 18.89 -7.25 2.14
C ASP A 84 20.32 -6.95 1.66
N ASP A 85 20.83 -7.61 0.61
CA ASP A 85 22.15 -7.36 0.04
C ASP A 85 22.10 -6.14 -0.91
N PRO A 86 22.68 -4.97 -0.54
CA PRO A 86 22.62 -3.78 -1.36
C PRO A 86 23.31 -3.94 -2.72
N ALA A 87 24.36 -4.77 -2.81
CA ALA A 87 25.07 -5.00 -4.05
C ALA A 87 24.24 -5.86 -5.01
N ALA A 88 23.52 -6.87 -4.49
CA ALA A 88 22.57 -7.64 -5.27
C ALA A 88 21.40 -6.76 -5.75
N GLN A 89 20.83 -5.92 -4.87
CA GLN A 89 19.75 -5.02 -5.25
C GLN A 89 20.19 -3.97 -6.29
N ALA A 90 21.41 -3.42 -6.18
CA ALA A 90 21.92 -2.47 -7.17
C ALA A 90 22.07 -3.10 -8.57
N ARG A 91 22.52 -4.36 -8.63
CA ARG A 91 22.58 -5.09 -9.90
C ARG A 91 21.18 -5.35 -10.46
N LEU A 92 20.22 -5.75 -9.63
CA LEU A 92 18.83 -5.91 -10.03
C LEU A 92 18.25 -4.60 -10.60
N GLN A 93 18.45 -3.47 -9.93
CA GLN A 93 18.00 -2.15 -10.40
C GLN A 93 18.56 -1.80 -11.79
N THR A 94 19.79 -2.21 -12.09
CA THR A 94 20.39 -2.00 -13.41
C THR A 94 19.64 -2.80 -14.49
N ILE A 95 19.24 -4.04 -14.17
CA ILE A 95 18.45 -4.90 -15.08
C ILE A 95 17.04 -4.33 -15.25
N GLU A 96 16.40 -3.90 -14.16
CA GLU A 96 15.10 -3.23 -14.19
C GLU A 96 15.12 -1.98 -15.09
N ALA A 97 16.14 -1.14 -14.96
CA ALA A 97 16.30 0.05 -15.78
C ALA A 97 16.49 -0.28 -17.26
N ALA A 98 17.29 -1.31 -17.58
CA ALA A 98 17.50 -1.76 -18.96
C ALA A 98 16.21 -2.32 -19.59
N CYS A 99 15.36 -2.98 -18.80
CA CYS A 99 14.10 -3.57 -19.26
C CYS A 99 12.91 -2.60 -19.19
N ALA A 100 13.09 -1.37 -18.66
CA ALA A 100 11.99 -0.45 -18.36
C ALA A 100 11.16 -0.03 -19.58
N THR A 101 11.69 -0.20 -20.80
CA THR A 101 10.97 0.09 -22.06
C THR A 101 10.26 -1.12 -22.66
N VAL A 102 10.44 -2.32 -22.09
CA VAL A 102 9.77 -3.54 -22.58
C VAL A 102 8.28 -3.49 -22.19
N PRO A 103 7.34 -3.55 -23.14
CA PRO A 103 5.94 -3.20 -22.88
C PRO A 103 5.29 -3.95 -21.71
N SER A 104 5.54 -5.25 -21.58
CA SER A 104 4.96 -6.10 -20.53
C SER A 104 5.42 -5.69 -19.13
N TYR A 105 6.71 -5.42 -18.96
CA TYR A 105 7.30 -4.97 -17.71
C TYR A 105 6.98 -3.49 -17.43
N ALA A 106 7.09 -2.63 -18.45
CA ALA A 106 6.76 -1.21 -18.38
C ALA A 106 5.33 -0.94 -17.91
N ALA A 107 4.35 -1.73 -18.41
CA ALA A 107 2.96 -1.61 -18.02
C ALA A 107 2.76 -1.89 -16.52
N LEU A 108 3.43 -2.91 -15.98
CA LEU A 108 3.36 -3.25 -14.55
C LEU A 108 4.08 -2.21 -13.68
N LEU A 109 5.21 -1.67 -14.13
CA LEU A 109 5.88 -0.57 -13.46
C LEU A 109 4.98 0.67 -13.39
N ALA A 110 4.38 1.06 -14.52
CA ALA A 110 3.46 2.19 -14.58
C ALA A 110 2.24 1.98 -13.66
N ALA A 111 1.65 0.78 -13.66
CA ALA A 111 0.55 0.46 -12.76
C ALA A 111 0.96 0.54 -11.28
N ARG A 112 2.17 0.10 -10.92
CA ARG A 112 2.68 0.22 -9.54
C ARG A 112 2.91 1.68 -9.15
N GLN A 113 3.50 2.47 -10.03
CA GLN A 113 3.73 3.90 -9.80
C GLN A 113 2.42 4.66 -9.64
N HIS A 114 1.45 4.41 -10.52
CA HIS A 114 0.11 4.97 -10.43
C HIS A 114 -0.55 4.61 -9.09
N TYR A 115 -0.46 3.33 -8.70
CA TYR A 115 -1.01 2.90 -7.41
C TYR A 115 -0.38 3.64 -6.23
N LEU A 116 0.95 3.70 -6.18
CA LEU A 116 1.69 4.36 -5.11
C LEU A 116 1.45 5.87 -5.08
N GLY A 117 1.30 6.52 -6.24
CA GLY A 117 0.98 7.94 -6.33
C GLY A 117 -0.45 8.28 -5.91
N MET A 118 -1.42 7.41 -6.21
CA MET A 118 -2.82 7.64 -5.86
C MET A 118 -3.17 7.23 -4.42
N MET A 119 -2.40 6.31 -3.82
CA MET A 119 -2.71 5.81 -2.48
C MET A 119 -2.78 6.93 -1.43
N PRO A 120 -1.80 7.85 -1.30
CA PRO A 120 -1.86 8.93 -0.33
C PRO A 120 -3.09 9.82 -0.52
N TRP A 121 -3.44 10.16 -1.76
CA TRP A 121 -4.60 10.98 -2.09
C TRP A 121 -5.91 10.31 -1.61
N VAL A 122 -6.10 9.03 -1.92
CA VAL A 122 -7.30 8.28 -1.51
C VAL A 122 -7.33 8.09 0.01
N ALA A 123 -6.18 7.84 0.64
CA ALA A 123 -6.08 7.70 2.08
C ALA A 123 -6.45 9.01 2.81
N ALA A 124 -5.89 10.14 2.38
CA ALA A 124 -6.20 11.46 2.92
C ALA A 124 -7.69 11.79 2.78
N ARG A 125 -8.29 11.52 1.61
CA ARG A 125 -9.72 11.70 1.33
C ARG A 125 -10.64 11.06 2.37
N HIS A 126 -10.29 9.85 2.82
CA HIS A 126 -11.07 9.09 3.78
C HIS A 126 -10.73 9.45 5.23
N ALA A 127 -9.45 9.66 5.55
CA ALA A 127 -8.93 9.75 6.92
C ALA A 127 -8.90 11.17 7.49
N LEU A 128 -8.83 12.21 6.67
CA LEU A 128 -8.63 13.58 7.14
C LEU A 128 -9.92 14.19 7.71
N ARG A 129 -9.92 14.59 8.99
CA ARG A 129 -11.06 15.09 9.78
C ARG A 129 -11.08 16.61 9.95
N GLY A 130 -9.98 17.29 9.66
CA GLY A 130 -9.86 18.74 9.78
C GLY A 130 -8.45 19.22 9.51
N TRP A 131 -8.28 20.53 9.39
CA TRP A 131 -6.97 21.17 9.42
C TRP A 131 -7.07 22.58 9.99
N GLU A 132 -5.93 23.05 10.50
CA GLU A 132 -5.73 24.40 11.00
C GLU A 132 -4.37 24.90 10.54
N GLY A 133 -4.27 26.19 10.24
CA GLY A 133 -3.01 26.82 9.85
C GLY A 133 -3.15 27.81 8.70
N PRO A 134 -2.05 28.48 8.34
CA PRO A 134 -2.06 29.58 7.39
C PRO A 134 -2.32 29.11 5.96
N GLY A 135 -3.15 29.87 5.24
CA GLY A 135 -3.39 29.70 3.81
C GLY A 135 -4.19 28.45 3.42
N LEU A 136 -4.81 27.76 4.38
CA LEU A 136 -5.68 26.64 4.11
C LEU A 136 -7.12 27.10 3.85
N PRO A 137 -7.82 26.52 2.86
CA PRO A 137 -9.24 26.81 2.65
C PRO A 137 -10.09 26.29 3.81
N PRO A 138 -11.35 26.75 3.98
CA PRO A 138 -12.25 26.18 4.97
C PRO A 138 -12.40 24.67 4.80
N PHE A 139 -12.12 23.92 5.87
CA PHE A 139 -12.25 22.47 5.82
C PHE A 139 -13.71 22.06 5.69
N ARG A 140 -13.99 21.09 4.80
CA ARG A 140 -15.32 20.51 4.64
C ARG A 140 -15.25 19.03 4.29
N ARG A 141 -16.34 18.33 4.60
CA ARG A 141 -16.58 16.96 4.15
C ARG A 141 -17.96 16.82 3.55
N GLU A 142 -18.05 16.02 2.49
CA GLU A 142 -19.28 15.66 1.82
C GLU A 142 -19.43 14.16 1.84
N ARG A 143 -20.59 13.66 2.30
CA ARG A 143 -20.86 12.22 2.43
C ARG A 143 -19.75 11.45 3.17
N ASN A 144 -19.16 12.10 4.18
CA ASN A 144 -18.02 11.59 4.95
C ASN A 144 -16.73 11.43 4.14
N LEU A 145 -16.46 12.24 3.11
CA LEU A 145 -15.17 12.31 2.41
C LEU A 145 -14.72 13.76 2.29
N VAL A 146 -13.42 13.99 2.22
CA VAL A 146 -12.91 15.29 1.78
C VAL A 146 -13.16 15.42 0.26
N PRO A 147 -13.75 16.52 -0.22
CA PRO A 147 -13.94 16.73 -1.66
C PRO A 147 -12.61 16.75 -2.43
N ALA A 148 -12.61 16.27 -3.68
CA ALA A 148 -11.40 16.19 -4.52
C ALA A 148 -10.79 17.57 -4.75
N ASP A 149 -11.62 18.53 -5.12
CA ASP A 149 -11.26 19.94 -5.32
C ASP A 149 -10.60 20.55 -4.08
N LEU A 150 -10.91 20.07 -2.88
CA LEU A 150 -10.31 20.56 -1.66
C LEU A 150 -8.94 19.91 -1.38
N LEU A 151 -8.75 18.65 -1.76
CA LEU A 151 -7.45 17.96 -1.66
C LEU A 151 -6.45 18.51 -2.67
N ASP A 152 -6.92 18.84 -3.88
CA ASP A 152 -6.08 19.36 -4.97
C ASP A 152 -5.56 20.78 -4.68
N LEU A 153 -6.04 21.43 -3.61
CA LEU A 153 -5.52 22.71 -3.11
C LEU A 153 -4.37 22.55 -2.09
N LEU A 154 -4.14 21.34 -1.59
CA LEU A 154 -3.05 21.08 -0.66
C LEU A 154 -1.72 20.95 -1.43
N PRO A 155 -0.59 21.39 -0.86
CA PRO A 155 0.71 21.11 -1.45
C PRO A 155 0.95 19.60 -1.55
N ASP A 156 1.48 19.13 -2.69
CA ASP A 156 1.71 17.71 -2.97
C ASP A 156 2.46 16.99 -1.84
N ALA A 157 3.53 17.60 -1.32
CA ALA A 157 4.33 17.02 -0.24
C ALA A 157 3.55 16.89 1.09
N GLU A 158 2.64 17.83 1.39
CA GLU A 158 1.79 17.74 2.57
C GLU A 158 0.73 16.66 2.38
N LEU A 159 0.09 16.61 1.21
CA LEU A 159 -0.91 15.59 0.87
C LEU A 159 -0.31 14.18 0.93
N GLU A 160 0.89 14.02 0.38
CA GLU A 160 1.63 12.76 0.42
C GLU A 160 1.91 12.35 1.88
N ALA A 161 2.47 13.25 2.69
CA ALA A 161 2.76 12.98 4.11
C ALA A 161 1.49 12.61 4.90
N ILE A 162 0.39 13.34 4.71
CA ILE A 162 -0.91 13.06 5.36
C ILE A 162 -1.43 11.70 4.93
N GLY A 163 -1.37 11.39 3.64
CA GLY A 163 -1.87 10.13 3.09
C GLY A 163 -1.09 8.91 3.59
N TRP A 164 0.24 9.01 3.66
CA TRP A 164 1.07 7.95 4.25
C TRP A 164 0.78 7.76 5.74
N GLN A 165 0.65 8.86 6.50
CA GLN A 165 0.27 8.79 7.92
C GLN A 165 -1.11 8.15 8.10
N ALA A 166 -2.08 8.54 7.27
CA ALA A 166 -3.41 7.95 7.26
C ALA A 166 -3.38 6.44 6.96
N SER A 167 -2.59 6.02 5.97
CA SER A 167 -2.40 4.61 5.60
C SER A 167 -1.80 3.80 6.75
N ALA A 168 -0.79 4.34 7.44
CA ALA A 168 -0.17 3.68 8.59
C ALA A 168 -1.18 3.40 9.71
N LEU A 169 -2.11 4.32 9.98
CA LEU A 169 -3.21 4.15 10.94
C LEU A 169 -4.24 3.09 10.54
N MET A 170 -4.26 2.67 9.27
CA MET A 170 -5.16 1.63 8.78
C MET A 170 -4.56 0.23 8.87
N GLN A 171 -3.23 0.12 9.01
CA GLN A 171 -2.57 -1.18 9.10
C GLN A 171 -2.77 -1.78 10.50
N PRO A 172 -3.02 -3.10 10.59
CA PRO A 172 -2.97 -3.78 11.88
C PRO A 172 -1.56 -3.65 12.47
N ASP A 173 -1.48 -3.40 13.77
CA ASP A 173 -0.22 -3.36 14.53
C ASP A 173 0.64 -4.61 14.25
N ALA A 174 1.96 -4.45 14.08
CA ALA A 174 2.88 -5.52 13.67
C ALA A 174 2.85 -6.74 14.62
N ALA A 175 2.51 -6.52 15.90
CA ALA A 175 2.27 -7.57 16.89
C ALA A 175 1.03 -8.44 16.60
N ALA A 176 0.15 -8.03 15.68
CA ALA A 176 -1.02 -8.79 15.26
C ALA A 176 -0.77 -9.68 14.03
N GLN A 177 0.31 -9.46 13.28
CA GLN A 177 0.63 -10.25 12.07
C GLN A 177 1.05 -11.69 12.41
N GLY A 178 1.72 -11.91 13.56
CA GLY A 178 2.22 -13.22 13.99
C GLY A 178 1.16 -14.21 14.48
N ASN A 179 -0.07 -13.78 14.75
CA ASN A 179 -1.14 -14.64 15.29
C ASN A 179 -2.09 -15.18 14.21
N SER A 180 -1.66 -15.21 12.95
CA SER A 180 -2.49 -15.71 11.82
C SER A 180 -2.21 -17.17 11.46
N GLU A 181 -1.55 -17.95 12.33
CA GLU A 181 -1.65 -19.40 12.25
C GLU A 181 -3.14 -19.77 12.40
N ALA A 182 -3.64 -20.53 11.44
CA ALA A 182 -5.03 -20.96 11.39
C ALA A 182 -5.46 -21.54 12.75
N PRO A 183 -6.70 -21.31 13.21
CA PRO A 183 -7.18 -21.97 14.42
C PRO A 183 -7.01 -23.48 14.23
N SER A 184 -6.30 -24.12 15.17
CA SER A 184 -6.15 -25.57 15.22
C SER A 184 -7.49 -26.26 14.96
N PRO A 185 -7.52 -27.35 14.17
CA PRO A 185 -8.74 -28.10 13.96
C PRO A 185 -9.34 -28.50 15.31
N LEU A 186 -10.64 -28.23 15.46
CA LEU A 186 -11.43 -28.59 16.62
C LEU A 186 -11.23 -30.08 16.97
N PRO A 187 -11.24 -30.46 18.26
CA PRO A 187 -11.16 -31.87 18.65
C PRO A 187 -12.32 -32.66 18.01
N GLU A 188 -11.97 -33.83 17.48
CA GLU A 188 -12.92 -34.77 16.88
C GLU A 188 -14.10 -35.03 17.82
N THR A 189 -15.31 -34.95 17.27
CA THR A 189 -16.52 -35.34 17.98
C THR A 189 -16.44 -36.85 18.23
N PRO A 190 -16.53 -37.35 19.47
CA PRO A 190 -16.45 -38.79 19.73
C PRO A 190 -17.65 -39.49 19.07
N ALA A 191 -17.36 -40.61 18.41
CA ALA A 191 -18.36 -41.44 17.73
C ALA A 191 -19.48 -41.88 18.70
N PRO A 192 -20.74 -41.99 18.24
CA PRO A 192 -21.84 -42.41 19.09
C PRO A 192 -21.63 -43.85 19.57
N MET A 193 -21.70 -44.05 20.88
CA MET A 193 -21.72 -45.38 21.49
C MET A 193 -22.99 -46.11 21.03
N THR A 194 -22.84 -47.20 20.28
CA THR A 194 -23.89 -48.21 20.12
C THR A 194 -24.13 -48.88 21.47
N VAL A 195 -25.29 -48.61 22.06
CA VAL A 195 -25.82 -49.35 23.20
C VAL A 195 -26.37 -50.68 22.68
N GLY A 196 -25.83 -51.78 23.19
CA GLY A 196 -26.42 -53.12 23.11
C GLY A 196 -27.20 -53.46 24.37
#